data_AF-A0AAE4FBL5-F1
#
_entry.id   AF-A0AAE4FBL5-F1
#
_cell.length_a   1.000
_cell.length_b   1.000
_cell.length_c   1.000
_cell.angle_alpha   90.00
_cell.angle_beta   90.00
_cell.angle_gamma   90.00
#
_symmetry.space_group_name_H-M   'P 1'
#
loop_
_entity.id
_entity.type
_entity.pdbx_description
1 polymer ?
#
loop_
_entity_poly.entity_id
_entity_poly.type
_entity_poly.pdbx_seq_one_letter_code
_entity_poly.pdbx_strand_id
1 'polypeptide(L)'
;MMNIIPKKIHYVWVGNKPKPQLVLDCISTWEKHFPDYEIIEWNNEKFKGISNKYAEEAFANKRWAFVSDYIRLYALYHDGGIYLDTDVEVTNNFDRFMNLDFFSCHEFYNNNCWPITSAVMGAKKNSRIIGDLIDIYDEISFKTKRGLDLTANTQRITKYLESRFNIQPEYDKDSTLKLSNTEIIFPSHYFCISEEDKVNFSIHHFSGSWLPSHSRKDKINIFNKIILSRFIKMSNFGEMPLQDDERIVFRMTFSKNKKYIILFRK
;
A
#
# COMPACT_ATOMS: atom_id res chain seq x y z
N MET A 1 16.37 17.23 -22.17
CA MET A 1 15.12 16.48 -22.41
C MET A 1 14.05 17.05 -21.48
N MET A 2 12.83 17.27 -21.97
CA MET A 2 11.73 17.76 -21.11
C MET A 2 11.20 16.58 -20.29
N ASN A 3 11.28 16.68 -18.96
CA ASN A 3 10.68 15.69 -18.06
C ASN A 3 9.16 15.76 -18.20
N ILE A 4 8.54 14.61 -18.51
CA ILE A 4 7.08 14.48 -18.66
C ILE A 4 6.43 14.17 -17.29
N ILE A 5 7.11 13.38 -16.47
CA ILE A 5 6.72 13.11 -15.08
C ILE A 5 7.29 14.22 -14.17
N PRO A 6 6.43 14.94 -13.42
CA PRO A 6 6.87 15.95 -12.45
C PRO A 6 7.77 15.38 -11.34
N LYS A 7 8.73 16.16 -10.85
CA LYS A 7 9.59 15.80 -9.71
C LYS A 7 8.85 15.91 -8.37
N LYS A 8 7.84 15.06 -8.18
CA LYS A 8 7.00 14.97 -6.99
C LYS A 8 6.95 13.53 -6.50
N ILE A 9 7.13 13.32 -5.19
CA ILE A 9 6.93 12.05 -4.52
C ILE A 9 5.65 12.15 -3.69
N HIS A 10 4.68 11.28 -3.94
CA HIS A 10 3.42 11.20 -3.22
C HIS A 10 3.41 9.95 -2.34
N TYR A 11 2.94 10.10 -1.10
CA TYR A 11 2.65 8.96 -0.23
C TYR A 11 1.45 9.28 0.67
N VAL A 12 0.83 8.24 1.23
CA VAL A 12 -0.38 8.39 2.04
C VAL A 12 -0.08 8.05 3.50
N TRP A 13 -0.46 8.96 4.41
CA TRP A 13 -0.45 8.70 5.85
C TRP A 13 -1.69 9.29 6.50
N VAL A 14 -2.79 8.54 6.40
CA VAL A 14 -4.09 8.88 7.01
C VAL A 14 -4.33 8.10 8.30
N GLY A 15 -5.27 8.58 9.12
CA GLY A 15 -5.48 8.13 10.48
C GLY A 15 -4.64 8.91 11.48
N ASN A 16 -4.72 8.54 12.76
CA ASN A 16 -4.12 9.29 13.87
C ASN A 16 -2.92 8.58 14.50
N LYS A 17 -2.42 7.50 13.88
CA LYS A 17 -1.30 6.75 14.43
C LYS A 17 0.03 7.41 14.03
N PRO A 18 1.04 7.41 14.92
CA PRO A 18 2.37 7.85 14.57
C PRO A 18 2.98 6.91 13.51
N LYS A 19 3.85 7.46 12.65
CA LYS A 19 4.60 6.69 11.66
C LYS A 19 5.55 5.71 12.38
N PRO A 20 5.49 4.40 12.09
CA PRO A 20 6.46 3.43 12.61
C PRO A 20 7.87 3.72 12.12
N GLN A 21 8.89 3.19 12.83
CA GLN A 21 10.30 3.39 12.47
C GLN A 21 10.61 2.99 11.03
N LEU A 22 10.10 1.84 10.57
CA LEU A 22 10.28 1.38 9.17
C LEU A 22 9.82 2.44 8.16
N VAL A 23 8.70 3.12 8.42
CA VAL A 23 8.18 4.17 7.52
C VAL A 23 9.09 5.39 7.52
N LEU A 24 9.60 5.79 8.70
CA LEU A 24 10.55 6.89 8.80
C LEU A 24 11.88 6.57 8.10
N ASP A 25 12.36 5.33 8.26
CA ASP A 25 13.57 4.84 7.58
C ASP A 25 13.38 4.87 6.05
N CYS A 26 12.24 4.39 5.56
CA CYS A 26 11.90 4.46 4.14
C CYS A 26 11.84 5.91 3.63
N ILE A 27 11.12 6.81 4.32
CA ILE A 27 11.04 8.23 3.94
C ILE A 27 12.44 8.88 3.90
N SER A 28 13.32 8.55 4.84
CA SER A 28 14.69 9.09 4.86
C SER A 28 15.50 8.69 3.62
N THR A 29 15.22 7.51 3.05
CA THR A 29 15.84 7.08 1.78
C THR A 29 15.33 7.92 0.62
N TRP A 30 14.07 8.34 0.65
CA TRP A 30 13.48 9.20 -0.39
C TRP A 30 14.14 10.58 -0.36
N GLU A 31 14.26 11.19 0.83
CA GLU A 31 14.93 12.48 1.02
C GLU A 31 16.39 12.46 0.54
N LYS A 32 17.09 11.34 0.78
CA LYS A 32 18.47 11.13 0.33
C LYS A 32 18.58 11.04 -1.19
N HIS A 33 17.70 10.27 -1.84
CA HIS A 33 17.79 9.96 -3.27
C HIS A 33 17.07 10.97 -4.18
N PHE A 34 16.19 11.80 -3.61
CA PHE A 34 15.40 12.81 -4.33
C PHE A 34 15.53 14.21 -3.70
N PRO A 35 16.74 14.78 -3.58
CA PRO A 35 16.97 16.04 -2.87
C PRO A 35 16.29 17.26 -3.54
N ASP A 36 15.94 17.15 -4.82
CA ASP A 36 15.28 18.18 -5.61
C ASP A 36 13.79 17.87 -5.92
N TYR A 37 13.23 16.82 -5.31
CA TYR A 37 11.81 16.49 -5.47
C TYR A 37 10.98 17.07 -4.32
N GLU A 38 9.74 17.44 -4.62
CA GLU A 38 8.76 17.76 -3.60
C GLU A 38 8.18 16.47 -3.01
N ILE A 39 8.34 16.25 -1.69
CA ILE A 39 7.73 15.11 -1.00
C ILE A 39 6.39 15.52 -0.39
N ILE A 40 5.31 14.90 -0.84
CA ILE A 40 3.92 15.27 -0.58
C ILE A 40 3.25 14.16 0.23
N GLU A 41 3.10 14.41 1.53
CA GLU A 41 2.27 13.57 2.40
C GLU A 41 0.78 13.88 2.17
N TRP A 42 0.00 12.86 1.81
CA TRP A 42 -1.45 12.88 1.81
C TRP A 42 -1.98 12.43 3.18
N ASN A 43 -2.22 13.41 4.04
CA ASN A 43 -2.71 13.24 5.41
C ASN A 43 -4.22 13.47 5.53
N ASN A 44 -4.75 13.40 6.76
CA ASN A 44 -6.18 13.61 7.03
C ASN A 44 -6.71 14.97 6.53
N GLU A 45 -5.91 16.04 6.58
CA GLU A 45 -6.36 17.36 6.12
C GLU A 45 -6.48 17.40 4.59
N LYS A 46 -5.48 16.89 3.86
CA LYS A 46 -5.57 16.81 2.39
C LYS A 46 -6.69 15.88 1.95
N PHE A 47 -6.93 14.80 2.68
CA PHE A 47 -8.01 13.87 2.40
C PHE A 47 -9.40 14.52 2.49
N LYS A 48 -9.62 15.52 3.37
CA LYS A 48 -10.90 16.25 3.43
C LYS A 48 -11.25 16.98 2.13
N GLY A 49 -10.24 17.32 1.32
CA GLY A 49 -10.43 17.94 0.01
C GLY A 49 -10.75 16.96 -1.12
N ILE A 50 -10.79 15.66 -0.82
CA ILE A 50 -11.05 14.60 -1.79
C ILE A 50 -12.49 14.10 -1.59
N SER A 51 -13.28 14.15 -2.66
CA SER A 51 -14.67 13.66 -2.66
C SER A 51 -14.77 12.40 -3.52
N ASN A 52 -14.65 11.24 -2.88
CA ASN A 52 -14.90 9.95 -3.54
C ASN A 52 -15.52 8.98 -2.55
N LYS A 53 -16.65 8.38 -2.95
CA LYS A 53 -17.47 7.51 -2.09
C LYS A 53 -16.69 6.31 -1.56
N TYR A 54 -15.91 5.64 -2.40
CA TYR A 54 -15.11 4.49 -1.98
C TYR A 54 -14.10 4.89 -0.90
N ALA A 55 -13.34 5.97 -1.13
CA ALA A 55 -12.31 6.42 -0.21
C ALA A 55 -12.90 6.92 1.12
N GLU A 56 -13.99 7.68 1.08
CA GLU A 56 -14.72 8.15 2.27
C GLU A 56 -15.24 6.98 3.12
N GLU A 57 -15.85 5.98 2.47
CA GLU A 57 -16.33 4.79 3.15
C GLU A 57 -15.19 3.95 3.73
N ALA A 58 -14.07 3.81 3.02
CA ALA A 58 -12.87 3.14 3.54
C ALA A 58 -12.31 3.88 4.76
N PHE A 59 -12.24 5.20 4.71
CA PHE A 59 -11.79 6.04 5.82
C PHE A 59 -12.70 5.90 7.04
N ALA A 60 -14.01 5.99 6.86
CA ALA A 60 -15.00 5.82 7.93
C ALA A 60 -14.92 4.45 8.61
N ASN A 61 -14.51 3.41 7.87
CA ASN A 61 -14.30 2.06 8.40
C ASN A 61 -12.88 1.80 8.95
N LYS A 62 -12.04 2.84 9.03
CA LYS A 62 -10.64 2.74 9.49
C LYS A 62 -9.81 1.75 8.66
N ARG A 63 -10.00 1.77 7.34
CA ARG A 63 -9.36 0.88 6.36
C ARG A 63 -8.35 1.67 5.51
N TRP A 64 -7.25 2.06 6.14
CA TRP A 64 -6.29 3.05 5.61
C TRP A 64 -5.62 2.65 4.30
N ALA A 65 -5.25 1.37 4.13
CA ALA A 65 -4.69 0.88 2.86
C ALA A 65 -5.67 1.05 1.69
N PHE A 66 -6.97 0.91 1.94
CA PHE A 66 -7.99 1.10 0.91
C PHE A 66 -8.27 2.60 0.65
N VAL A 67 -7.99 3.47 1.62
CA VAL A 67 -7.97 4.92 1.37
C VAL A 67 -6.79 5.27 0.45
N SER A 68 -5.60 4.72 0.71
CA SER A 68 -4.42 4.97 -0.13
C SER A 68 -4.56 4.43 -1.56
N ASP A 69 -5.32 3.36 -1.75
CA ASP A 69 -5.65 2.81 -3.07
C ASP A 69 -6.30 3.83 -4.01
N TYR A 70 -7.16 4.72 -3.50
CA TYR A 70 -7.74 5.80 -4.28
C TYR A 70 -6.81 7.03 -4.34
N ILE A 71 -6.30 7.47 -3.19
CA ILE A 71 -5.49 8.70 -3.12
C ILE A 71 -4.25 8.61 -4.03
N ARG A 72 -3.61 7.44 -4.15
CA ARG A 72 -2.46 7.27 -5.06
C ARG A 72 -2.81 7.62 -6.50
N LEU A 73 -3.98 7.18 -6.97
CA LEU A 73 -4.44 7.43 -8.33
C LEU A 73 -4.82 8.90 -8.47
N TYR A 74 -5.58 9.44 -7.51
CA TYR A 74 -5.95 10.84 -7.45
C TYR A 74 -4.71 11.77 -7.55
N ALA A 75 -3.70 11.51 -6.73
CA ALA A 75 -2.44 12.27 -6.72
C ALA A 75 -1.75 12.21 -8.09
N LEU A 76 -1.51 11.00 -8.61
CA LEU A 76 -0.83 10.81 -9.90
C LEU A 76 -1.60 11.42 -11.07
N TYR A 77 -2.94 11.39 -11.05
CA TYR A 77 -3.74 11.97 -12.12
C TYR A 77 -3.67 13.50 -12.13
N HIS A 78 -3.90 14.13 -10.98
CA HIS A 78 -4.00 15.59 -10.88
C HIS A 78 -2.64 16.30 -10.86
N ASP A 79 -1.65 15.68 -10.23
CA ASP A 79 -0.33 16.27 -10.02
C ASP A 79 0.77 15.63 -10.87
N GLY A 80 0.57 14.43 -11.41
CA GLY A 80 1.65 13.61 -11.94
C GLY A 80 2.61 13.16 -10.83
N GLY A 81 3.79 12.67 -11.20
CA GLY A 81 4.87 12.38 -10.27
C GLY A 81 5.04 10.89 -10.01
N ILE A 82 5.56 10.56 -8.84
CA ILE A 82 5.86 9.21 -8.40
C ILE A 82 5.09 8.97 -7.11
N TYR A 83 4.32 7.89 -7.04
CA TYR A 83 3.73 7.41 -5.82
C TYR A 83 4.59 6.31 -5.21
N LEU A 84 4.80 6.37 -3.89
CA LEU A 84 5.48 5.36 -3.09
C LEU A 84 4.60 4.93 -1.91
N ASP A 85 4.40 3.62 -1.74
CA ASP A 85 3.91 3.08 -0.48
C ASP A 85 4.95 3.33 0.63
N THR A 86 4.48 3.50 1.86
CA THR A 86 5.31 3.96 2.99
C THR A 86 6.39 2.99 3.47
N ASP A 87 6.34 1.74 2.99
CA ASP A 87 7.31 0.68 3.25
C ASP A 87 8.14 0.34 1.99
N VAL A 88 8.28 1.31 1.09
CA VAL A 88 9.22 1.26 -0.03
C VAL A 88 10.53 1.95 0.36
N GLU A 89 11.62 1.21 0.41
CA GLU A 89 12.97 1.73 0.55
C GLU A 89 13.53 2.09 -0.83
N VAL A 90 14.02 3.31 -1.02
CA VAL A 90 14.62 3.75 -2.27
C VAL A 90 16.13 3.57 -2.22
N THR A 91 16.67 2.86 -3.20
CA THR A 91 18.10 2.52 -3.30
C THR A 91 18.81 3.33 -4.38
N ASN A 92 18.06 3.92 -5.32
CA ASN A 92 18.62 4.74 -6.40
C ASN A 92 17.60 5.77 -6.93
N ASN A 93 18.09 6.82 -7.60
CA ASN A 93 17.26 7.90 -8.15
C ASN A 93 16.52 7.46 -9.43
N PHE A 94 15.32 8.02 -9.67
CA PHE A 94 14.39 7.61 -10.73
C PHE A 94 14.44 8.52 -11.98
N ASP A 95 15.33 9.50 -12.06
CA ASP A 95 15.39 10.54 -13.11
C ASP A 95 15.38 9.95 -14.53
N ARG A 96 16.00 8.77 -14.71
CA ARG A 96 16.03 8.06 -16.01
C ARG A 96 14.65 7.65 -16.53
N PHE A 97 13.64 7.58 -15.67
CA PHE A 97 12.27 7.17 -16.00
C PHE A 97 11.34 8.37 -16.22
N MET A 98 11.80 9.61 -15.97
CA MET A 98 10.94 10.82 -15.98
C MET A 98 10.48 11.26 -17.37
N ASN A 99 11.03 10.66 -18.43
CA ASN A 99 10.60 10.85 -19.83
C ASN A 99 9.52 9.85 -20.27
N LEU A 100 9.01 9.01 -19.36
CA LEU A 100 7.90 8.09 -19.62
C LEU A 100 6.56 8.77 -19.33
N ASP A 101 5.49 8.26 -19.91
CA ASP A 101 4.11 8.65 -19.58
C ASP A 101 3.60 7.90 -18.35
N PHE A 102 4.04 6.66 -18.19
CA PHE A 102 3.73 5.80 -17.04
C PHE A 102 4.83 4.78 -16.82
N PHE A 103 5.17 4.48 -15.57
CA PHE A 103 5.98 3.33 -15.22
C PHE A 103 5.59 2.67 -13.90
N SER A 104 5.88 1.37 -13.82
CA SER A 104 5.90 0.57 -12.60
C SER A 104 6.79 -0.68 -12.83
N CYS A 105 6.71 -1.70 -11.98
CA CYS A 105 7.31 -3.01 -12.25
C CYS A 105 6.38 -4.14 -11.86
N HIS A 106 6.74 -5.37 -12.24
CA HIS A 106 6.11 -6.58 -11.73
C HIS A 106 6.19 -6.64 -10.19
N GLU A 107 5.08 -7.03 -9.54
CA GLU A 107 5.12 -7.37 -8.12
C GLU A 107 5.51 -8.84 -7.98
N PHE A 108 6.58 -9.11 -7.21
CA PHE A 108 7.01 -10.48 -6.94
C PHE A 108 7.13 -10.71 -5.43
N TYR A 109 6.30 -11.60 -4.89
CA TYR A 109 6.27 -11.91 -3.47
C TYR A 109 5.87 -13.37 -3.22
N ASN A 110 6.62 -14.07 -2.36
CA ASN A 110 6.39 -15.48 -2.02
C ASN A 110 6.19 -16.39 -3.25
N ASN A 111 7.06 -16.27 -4.25
CA ASN A 111 7.01 -17.00 -5.53
C ASN A 111 5.73 -16.76 -6.37
N ASN A 112 4.96 -15.72 -6.07
CA ASN A 112 3.85 -15.27 -6.90
C ASN A 112 4.25 -14.01 -7.65
N CYS A 113 4.01 -13.99 -8.95
CA CYS A 113 4.25 -12.84 -9.82
C CYS A 113 2.91 -12.24 -10.26
N TRP A 114 2.77 -10.93 -10.09
CA TRP A 114 1.68 -10.13 -10.64
C TRP A 114 2.23 -9.22 -11.75
N PRO A 115 1.39 -8.78 -12.71
CA PRO A 115 1.88 -7.99 -13.82
C PRO A 115 2.36 -6.61 -13.38
N ILE A 116 1.98 -6.15 -12.19
CA ILE A 116 2.30 -4.82 -11.72
C ILE A 116 2.28 -4.75 -10.20
N THR A 117 3.11 -3.90 -9.60
CA THR A 117 2.97 -3.46 -8.21
C THR A 117 2.29 -2.10 -8.14
N SER A 118 1.49 -1.90 -7.11
CA SER A 118 0.90 -0.59 -6.82
C SER A 118 1.68 0.22 -5.78
N ALA A 119 2.76 -0.36 -5.24
CA ALA A 119 3.64 0.27 -4.27
C ALA A 119 4.55 1.33 -4.88
N VAL A 120 4.89 1.20 -6.17
CA VAL A 120 5.67 2.18 -6.91
C VAL A 120 5.04 2.42 -8.28
N MET A 121 4.59 3.64 -8.53
CA MET A 121 4.02 4.05 -9.81
C MET A 121 4.49 5.46 -10.16
N GLY A 122 5.05 5.65 -11.34
CA GLY A 122 5.30 6.97 -11.90
C GLY A 122 4.32 7.27 -13.03
N ALA A 123 3.82 8.49 -13.10
CA ALA A 123 2.90 8.88 -14.16
C ALA A 123 3.02 10.37 -14.47
N LYS A 124 2.81 10.72 -15.74
CA LYS A 124 2.56 12.12 -16.09
C LYS A 124 1.21 12.56 -15.57
N LYS A 125 1.06 13.88 -15.38
CA LYS A 125 -0.24 14.49 -15.12
C LYS A 125 -1.22 14.13 -16.24
N ASN A 126 -2.46 13.80 -15.87
CA ASN A 126 -3.51 13.33 -16.78
C ASN A 126 -3.12 12.05 -17.56
N SER A 127 -2.32 11.16 -16.96
CA SER A 127 -2.02 9.86 -17.55
C SER A 127 -3.31 9.08 -17.84
N ARG A 128 -3.41 8.52 -19.05
CA ARG A 128 -4.57 7.75 -19.49
C ARG A 128 -4.79 6.49 -18.65
N ILE A 129 -3.71 5.78 -18.32
CA ILE A 129 -3.76 4.60 -17.45
C ILE A 129 -4.31 4.97 -16.07
N ILE A 130 -3.82 6.06 -15.48
CA ILE A 130 -4.31 6.50 -14.16
C ILE A 130 -5.77 6.97 -14.24
N GLY A 131 -6.15 7.68 -15.30
CA GLY A 131 -7.52 8.13 -15.54
C GLY A 131 -8.50 6.95 -15.62
N ASP A 132 -8.22 5.97 -16.48
CA ASP A 132 -9.04 4.75 -16.58
C ASP A 132 -9.17 4.03 -15.21
N LEU A 133 -8.10 4.03 -14.40
CA LEU A 133 -8.14 3.42 -13.07
C LEU A 133 -8.97 4.23 -12.06
N ILE A 134 -8.94 5.57 -12.13
CA ILE A 134 -9.82 6.43 -11.31
C ILE A 134 -11.29 6.17 -11.64
N ASP A 135 -11.64 6.06 -12.93
CA ASP A 135 -13.01 5.83 -13.38
C ASP A 135 -13.61 4.57 -12.71
N ILE A 136 -12.80 3.51 -12.54
CA ILE A 136 -13.21 2.30 -11.80
C ILE A 136 -13.62 2.64 -10.36
N TYR A 137 -12.87 3.51 -9.68
CA TYR A 137 -13.15 3.90 -8.30
C TYR A 137 -14.35 4.85 -8.16
N ASP A 138 -14.72 5.56 -9.22
CA ASP A 138 -15.91 6.41 -9.24
C ASP A 138 -17.21 5.60 -9.40
N GLU A 139 -17.13 4.39 -9.96
CA GLU A 139 -18.29 3.50 -10.14
C GLU A 139 -18.54 2.52 -8.98
N ILE A 140 -17.54 2.31 -8.10
CA ILE A 140 -17.63 1.34 -7.00
C ILE A 140 -17.90 1.99 -5.64
N SER A 141 -18.22 1.16 -4.65
CA SER A 141 -18.40 1.58 -3.25
C SER A 141 -17.64 0.60 -2.36
N PHE A 142 -17.01 1.11 -1.30
CA PHE A 142 -16.29 0.26 -0.36
C PHE A 142 -17.27 -0.57 0.47
N LYS A 143 -18.47 -0.04 0.76
CA LYS A 143 -19.58 -0.78 1.37
C LYS A 143 -20.47 -1.39 0.28
N THR A 144 -20.51 -2.72 0.22
CA THR A 144 -21.35 -3.47 -0.71
C THR A 144 -22.47 -4.22 0.02
N LYS A 145 -23.44 -4.76 -0.72
CA LYS A 145 -24.49 -5.66 -0.16
C LYS A 145 -23.93 -6.91 0.52
N ARG A 146 -22.69 -7.31 0.20
CA ARG A 146 -22.01 -8.50 0.74
C ARG A 146 -21.00 -8.17 1.85
N GLY A 147 -20.91 -6.90 2.27
CA GLY A 147 -19.93 -6.42 3.24
C GLY A 147 -18.91 -5.45 2.60
N LEU A 148 -17.74 -5.33 3.20
CA LEU A 148 -16.68 -4.44 2.71
C LEU A 148 -16.00 -5.03 1.48
N ASP A 149 -15.71 -4.19 0.48
CA ASP A 149 -14.89 -4.56 -0.68
C ASP A 149 -13.41 -4.53 -0.30
N LEU A 150 -12.86 -5.71 0.00
CA LEU A 150 -11.47 -5.90 0.38
C LEU A 150 -10.59 -6.40 -0.77
N THR A 151 -11.04 -6.28 -2.02
CA THR A 151 -10.20 -6.58 -3.20
C THR A 151 -8.97 -5.67 -3.16
N ALA A 152 -7.78 -6.18 -3.44
CA ALA A 152 -6.55 -5.37 -3.41
C ALA A 152 -6.44 -4.45 -4.65
N ASN A 153 -5.74 -3.32 -4.53
CA ASN A 153 -5.47 -2.43 -5.67
C ASN A 153 -4.71 -3.13 -6.79
N THR A 154 -3.65 -3.87 -6.47
CA THR A 154 -2.88 -4.68 -7.44
C THR A 154 -3.79 -5.63 -8.23
N GLN A 155 -4.82 -6.23 -7.61
CA GLN A 155 -5.78 -7.09 -8.31
C GLN A 155 -6.69 -6.31 -9.26
N ARG A 156 -7.13 -5.10 -8.90
CA ARG A 156 -7.91 -4.24 -9.81
C ARG A 156 -7.09 -3.78 -10.99
N ILE A 157 -5.87 -3.32 -10.75
CA ILE A 157 -4.98 -2.87 -11.82
C ILE A 157 -4.63 -4.03 -12.74
N THR A 158 -4.41 -5.24 -12.20
CA THR A 158 -4.20 -6.45 -13.00
C THR A 158 -5.36 -6.69 -13.97
N LYS A 159 -6.61 -6.69 -13.50
CA LYS A 159 -7.80 -6.84 -14.35
C LYS A 159 -7.92 -5.75 -15.40
N TYR A 160 -7.63 -4.51 -15.02
CA TYR A 160 -7.57 -3.38 -15.95
C TYR A 160 -6.56 -3.66 -17.07
N LEU A 161 -5.33 -4.04 -16.71
CA LEU A 161 -4.27 -4.31 -17.67
C LEU A 161 -4.63 -5.48 -18.60
N GLU A 162 -5.15 -6.59 -18.04
CA GLU A 162 -5.63 -7.75 -18.80
C GLU A 162 -6.67 -7.32 -19.84
N SER A 163 -7.65 -6.49 -19.44
CA SER A 163 -8.71 -6.04 -20.33
C SER A 163 -8.27 -5.02 -21.39
N ARG A 164 -7.38 -4.07 -21.05
CA ARG A 164 -7.00 -2.96 -21.93
C ARG A 164 -5.83 -3.28 -22.85
N PHE A 165 -4.89 -4.09 -22.38
CA PHE A 165 -3.64 -4.37 -23.07
C PHE A 165 -3.51 -5.85 -23.47
N ASN A 166 -4.54 -6.66 -23.20
CA ASN A 166 -4.58 -8.08 -23.54
C ASN A 166 -3.38 -8.87 -22.96
N ILE A 167 -2.92 -8.48 -21.75
CA ILE A 167 -1.94 -9.26 -21.01
C ILE A 167 -2.61 -10.51 -20.43
N GLN A 168 -1.86 -11.60 -20.28
CA GLN A 168 -2.38 -12.88 -19.80
C GLN A 168 -1.54 -13.38 -18.61
N PRO A 169 -2.14 -14.20 -17.71
CA PRO A 169 -1.41 -14.87 -16.62
C PRO A 169 -0.22 -15.72 -17.09
N GLU A 170 0.67 -16.05 -16.15
CA GLU A 170 2.08 -16.49 -16.35
C GLU A 170 3.05 -15.32 -16.58
N TYR A 171 2.98 -14.34 -15.70
CA TYR A 171 3.87 -13.18 -15.69
C TYR A 171 5.30 -13.58 -15.33
N ASP A 172 6.25 -13.16 -16.17
CA ASP A 172 7.68 -13.30 -15.90
C ASP A 172 8.20 -12.07 -15.14
N LYS A 173 8.65 -12.31 -13.90
CA LYS A 173 9.18 -11.27 -13.00
C LYS A 173 10.40 -10.54 -13.59
N ASP A 174 11.10 -11.16 -14.54
CA ASP A 174 12.31 -10.65 -15.17
C ASP A 174 12.03 -9.98 -16.54
N SER A 175 10.78 -10.02 -17.00
CA SER A 175 10.36 -9.42 -18.27
C SER A 175 10.03 -7.92 -18.15
N THR A 176 10.06 -7.23 -19.29
CA THR A 176 9.55 -5.87 -19.43
C THR A 176 8.28 -5.89 -20.27
N LEU A 177 7.16 -5.43 -19.72
CA LEU A 177 5.92 -5.26 -20.48
C LEU A 177 5.83 -3.82 -20.99
N LYS A 178 5.75 -3.67 -22.33
CA LYS A 178 5.51 -2.38 -22.98
C LYS A 178 4.02 -2.25 -23.28
N LEU A 179 3.34 -1.40 -22.52
CA LEU A 179 1.93 -1.06 -22.76
C LEU A 179 1.80 -0.09 -23.95
N SER A 180 2.82 0.75 -24.14
CA SER A 180 3.07 1.55 -25.34
C SER A 180 4.56 1.90 -25.42
N ASN A 181 4.95 2.86 -26.28
CA ASN A 181 6.32 3.34 -26.37
C ASN A 181 6.79 4.10 -25.12
N THR A 182 5.86 4.69 -24.36
CA THR A 182 6.14 5.55 -23.20
C THR A 182 5.47 5.05 -21.91
N GLU A 183 4.74 3.94 -21.95
CA GLU A 183 4.08 3.32 -20.77
C GLU A 183 4.69 1.93 -20.57
N ILE A 184 5.47 1.75 -19.50
CA ILE A 184 6.34 0.58 -19.32
C ILE A 184 6.21 -0.03 -17.91
N ILE A 185 6.02 -1.33 -17.84
CA ILE A 185 6.18 -2.11 -16.62
C ILE A 185 7.52 -2.83 -16.70
N PHE A 186 8.40 -2.53 -15.76
CA PHE A 186 9.76 -3.07 -15.67
C PHE A 186 9.81 -4.42 -14.94
N PRO A 187 10.95 -5.13 -15.03
CA PRO A 187 11.22 -6.30 -14.20
C PRO A 187 11.08 -5.97 -12.71
N SER A 188 10.62 -6.94 -11.93
CA SER A 188 10.38 -6.82 -10.48
C SER A 188 11.59 -6.30 -9.70
N HIS A 189 12.81 -6.62 -10.15
CA HIS A 189 14.03 -6.19 -9.48
C HIS A 189 14.28 -4.67 -9.55
N TYR A 190 13.55 -3.93 -10.39
CA TYR A 190 13.68 -2.48 -10.48
C TYR A 190 13.10 -1.77 -9.26
N PHE A 191 11.84 -2.06 -8.89
CA PHE A 191 11.14 -1.30 -7.85
C PHE A 191 10.47 -2.16 -6.76
N CYS A 192 10.59 -3.49 -6.83
CA CYS A 192 9.89 -4.41 -5.91
C CYS A 192 10.86 -5.23 -5.07
N ILE A 193 11.75 -6.02 -5.69
CA ILE A 193 12.68 -6.93 -4.99
C ILE A 193 14.14 -6.55 -5.26
N SER A 194 15.04 -6.92 -4.35
CA SER A 194 16.48 -6.87 -4.60
C SER A 194 16.99 -8.28 -4.93
N GLU A 195 17.76 -8.38 -6.00
CA GLU A 195 18.45 -9.61 -6.41
C GLU A 195 19.94 -9.28 -6.61
N GLU A 196 20.82 -10.23 -6.27
CA GLU A 196 22.25 -10.08 -6.50
C GLU A 196 22.53 -9.84 -7.99
N ASP A 197 23.51 -8.98 -8.29
CA ASP A 197 23.93 -8.60 -9.64
C ASP A 197 22.85 -7.94 -10.54
N LYS A 198 21.68 -7.60 -9.99
CA LYS A 198 20.64 -6.86 -10.71
C LYS A 198 20.56 -5.40 -10.25
N VAL A 199 20.28 -4.49 -11.20
CA VAL A 199 20.03 -3.09 -10.87
C VAL A 199 18.75 -2.99 -10.04
N ASN A 200 18.77 -2.16 -8.99
CA ASN A 200 17.61 -1.89 -8.16
C ASN A 200 17.49 -0.38 -7.92
N PHE A 201 16.26 0.09 -7.84
CA PHE A 201 15.91 1.49 -7.56
C PHE A 201 15.06 1.60 -6.30
N SER A 202 14.28 0.57 -5.97
CA SER A 202 13.62 0.46 -4.68
C SER A 202 13.29 -0.98 -4.29
N ILE A 203 13.08 -1.19 -3.00
CA ILE A 203 12.70 -2.45 -2.38
C ILE A 203 11.38 -2.23 -1.65
N HIS A 204 10.38 -3.05 -1.95
CA HIS A 204 9.11 -3.05 -1.22
C HIS A 204 9.22 -4.06 -0.06
N HIS A 205 9.06 -3.60 1.17
CA HIS A 205 9.22 -4.43 2.37
C HIS A 205 8.00 -5.31 2.70
N PHE A 206 6.88 -5.14 1.98
CA PHE A 206 5.64 -5.90 2.18
C PHE A 206 5.22 -5.98 3.66
N SER A 207 5.29 -4.85 4.37
CA SER A 207 5.09 -4.80 5.83
C SER A 207 3.72 -5.30 6.26
N GLY A 208 2.73 -5.24 5.35
CA GLY A 208 1.40 -5.77 5.57
C GLY A 208 0.72 -5.12 6.77
N SER A 209 0.99 -3.85 7.05
CA SER A 209 0.51 -3.12 8.24
C SER A 209 -1.02 -3.07 8.37
N TRP A 210 -1.74 -3.32 7.27
CA TRP A 210 -3.19 -3.43 7.18
C TRP A 210 -3.74 -4.82 7.53
N LEU A 211 -2.90 -5.86 7.56
CA LEU A 211 -3.28 -7.21 7.96
C LEU A 211 -3.32 -7.30 9.50
N PRO A 212 -4.22 -8.13 10.07
CA PRO A 212 -4.24 -8.36 11.50
C PRO A 212 -2.89 -8.90 12.00
N SER A 213 -2.24 -8.16 12.90
CA SER A 213 -0.99 -8.60 13.55
C SER A 213 -1.23 -9.82 14.46
N HIS A 214 -2.44 -9.96 14.99
CA HIS A 214 -2.87 -11.05 15.85
C HIS A 214 -4.30 -11.48 15.55
N SER A 215 -4.55 -12.80 15.62
CA SER A 215 -5.90 -13.35 15.76
C SER A 215 -6.27 -13.40 17.24
N ARG A 216 -7.42 -12.81 17.59
CA ARG A 216 -8.01 -12.87 18.94
C ARG A 216 -9.20 -13.83 18.95
N LYS A 217 -9.28 -14.68 19.98
CA LYS A 217 -10.48 -15.46 20.30
C LYS A 217 -10.75 -15.43 21.78
N ASP A 218 -11.88 -14.85 22.18
CA ASP A 218 -12.32 -14.81 23.57
C ASP A 218 -12.74 -16.21 24.01
N LYS A 219 -12.29 -16.61 25.19
CA LYS A 219 -12.48 -17.95 25.77
C LYS A 219 -13.45 -17.93 26.92
N ILE A 220 -13.33 -16.94 27.79
CA ILE A 220 -14.18 -16.75 28.95
C ILE A 220 -14.50 -15.26 29.02
N ASN A 221 -15.76 -14.92 29.23
CA ASN A 221 -16.21 -13.57 29.50
C ASN A 221 -17.03 -13.59 30.79
N ILE A 222 -16.54 -12.89 31.81
CA ILE A 222 -17.18 -12.77 33.12
C ILE A 222 -17.71 -11.34 33.27
N PHE A 223 -19.04 -11.21 33.34
CA PHE A 223 -19.77 -9.95 33.52
C PHE A 223 -19.38 -8.84 32.53
N ASN A 224 -18.90 -9.19 31.33
CA ASN A 224 -18.38 -8.26 30.34
C ASN A 224 -17.25 -7.34 30.83
N LYS A 225 -16.63 -7.68 31.97
CA LYS A 225 -15.56 -6.91 32.63
C LYS A 225 -14.24 -7.63 32.63
N ILE A 226 -14.24 -8.95 32.84
CA ILE A 226 -13.02 -9.77 32.85
C ILE A 226 -13.10 -10.76 31.70
N ILE A 227 -12.18 -10.66 30.76
CA ILE A 227 -12.18 -11.46 29.54
C ILE A 227 -10.86 -12.22 29.45
N LEU A 228 -10.93 -13.55 29.40
CA LEU A 228 -9.79 -14.38 29.04
C LEU A 228 -9.79 -14.56 27.52
N SER A 229 -8.79 -13.99 26.86
CA SER A 229 -8.65 -14.04 25.40
C SER A 229 -7.39 -14.79 25.00
N ARG A 230 -7.50 -15.62 23.97
CA ARG A 230 -6.35 -16.21 23.30
C ARG A 230 -5.94 -15.32 22.13
N PHE A 231 -4.68 -14.92 22.10
CA PHE A 231 -4.05 -14.22 21.00
C PHE A 231 -3.05 -15.14 20.29
N ILE A 232 -3.12 -15.19 18.96
CA ILE A 232 -2.11 -15.80 18.10
C ILE A 232 -1.46 -14.68 17.30
N LYS A 233 -0.15 -14.49 17.47
CA LYS A 233 0.67 -13.59 16.66
C LYS A 233 0.78 -14.16 15.25
N MET A 234 0.38 -13.35 14.27
CA MET A 234 0.38 -13.70 12.84
C MET A 234 1.42 -12.89 12.06
N SER A 235 1.73 -11.67 12.50
CA SER A 235 2.77 -10.82 11.93
C SER A 235 3.74 -10.33 13.01
N ASN A 236 4.99 -10.09 12.62
CA ASN A 236 5.97 -9.40 13.46
C ASN A 236 5.70 -7.90 13.57
N PHE A 237 4.89 -7.36 12.67
CA PHE A 237 4.51 -5.97 12.61
C PHE A 237 3.10 -5.76 13.20
N GLY A 238 2.90 -4.63 13.89
CA GLY A 238 1.61 -4.22 14.45
C GLY A 238 1.35 -4.65 15.90
N GLU A 239 0.45 -3.92 16.55
CA GLU A 239 0.10 -4.10 17.96
C GLU A 239 -1.04 -5.10 18.16
N MET A 240 -1.13 -5.66 19.35
CA MET A 240 -2.22 -6.57 19.72
C MET A 240 -3.58 -5.84 19.72
N PRO A 241 -4.64 -6.42 19.15
CA PRO A 241 -5.93 -5.75 18.97
C PRO A 241 -6.70 -5.71 20.29
N LEU A 242 -6.37 -4.74 21.14
CA LEU A 242 -7.12 -4.36 22.32
C LEU A 242 -8.16 -3.30 21.96
N GLN A 243 -9.29 -3.31 22.65
CA GLN A 243 -10.26 -2.22 22.59
C GLN A 243 -9.78 -1.05 23.48
N ASP A 244 -10.25 0.16 23.18
CA ASP A 244 -9.81 1.39 23.88
C ASP A 244 -10.14 1.37 25.39
N ASP A 245 -11.16 0.59 25.78
CA ASP A 245 -11.60 0.38 27.16
C ASP A 245 -10.97 -0.85 27.84
N GLU A 246 -10.14 -1.61 27.12
CA GLU A 246 -9.48 -2.81 27.63
C GLU A 246 -8.06 -2.51 28.13
N ARG A 247 -7.75 -3.01 29.33
CA ARG A 247 -6.37 -3.07 29.85
C ARG A 247 -5.96 -4.50 30.14
N ILE A 248 -4.68 -4.78 29.99
CA ILE A 248 -4.14 -6.11 30.29
C ILE A 248 -3.90 -6.24 31.79
N VAL A 249 -4.55 -7.22 32.41
CA VAL A 249 -4.36 -7.59 33.82
C VAL A 249 -3.28 -8.64 33.97
N PHE A 250 -3.29 -9.64 33.08
CA PHE A 250 -2.36 -10.76 33.17
C PHE A 250 -2.02 -11.31 31.78
N ARG A 251 -0.78 -11.76 31.59
CA ARG A 251 -0.30 -12.39 30.36
C ARG A 251 0.34 -13.73 30.68
N MET A 252 -0.10 -14.77 29.98
CA MET A 252 0.51 -16.09 30.00
C MET A 252 0.97 -16.47 28.60
N THR A 253 2.27 -16.71 28.44
CA THR A 253 2.85 -17.15 27.17
C THR A 253 2.81 -18.67 27.10
N PHE A 254 2.20 -19.21 26.04
CA PHE A 254 2.13 -20.66 25.82
C PHE A 254 3.14 -21.12 24.76
N SER A 255 3.39 -20.29 23.75
CA SER A 255 4.45 -20.49 22.76
C SER A 255 4.92 -19.15 22.22
N LYS A 256 5.96 -19.16 21.35
CA LYS A 256 6.48 -17.96 20.67
C LYS A 256 5.37 -17.08 20.07
N ASN A 257 4.34 -17.72 19.49
CA ASN A 257 3.25 -17.03 18.79
C ASN A 257 1.91 -17.07 19.54
N LYS A 258 1.78 -17.78 20.66
CA LYS A 258 0.48 -17.99 21.32
C LYS A 258 0.51 -17.50 22.76
N LYS A 259 -0.41 -16.59 23.09
CA LYS A 259 -0.58 -16.01 24.43
C LYS A 259 -2.04 -16.12 24.88
N TYR A 260 -2.24 -16.30 26.17
CA TYR A 260 -3.52 -16.14 26.85
C TYR A 260 -3.42 -14.89 27.72
N ILE A 261 -4.41 -14.01 27.62
CA ILE A 261 -4.37 -12.71 28.25
C ILE A 261 -5.70 -12.49 28.96
N ILE A 262 -5.62 -12.07 30.23
CA ILE A 262 -6.77 -11.58 30.97
C ILE A 262 -6.85 -10.08 30.74
N LEU A 263 -7.95 -9.66 30.14
CA LEU A 263 -8.29 -8.27 29.88
C LEU A 263 -9.32 -7.82 30.91
N PHE A 264 -9.14 -6.60 31.41
CA PHE A 264 -10.17 -5.89 32.17
C PHE A 264 -10.74 -4.79 31.29
N ARG A 265 -12.04 -4.85 31.04
CA ARG A 265 -12.80 -3.82 30.34
C ARG A 265 -13.38 -2.84 31.37
N LYS A 266 -13.06 -1.56 31.23
CA LYS A 266 -13.51 -0.49 32.13
C LYS A 266 -15.00 -0.19 31.96
#